data_AF-A0A1X6Y3D9-F1
#
_entry.id   AF-A0A1X6Y3D9-F1
#
_cell.length_a   1.000
_cell.length_b   1.000
_cell.length_c   1.000
_cell.angle_alpha   90.00
_cell.angle_beta   90.00
_cell.angle_gamma   90.00
#
_symmetry.space_group_name_H-M   'P 1'
#
loop_
_entity.id
_entity.type
_entity.pdbx_description
1 polymer ?
#
loop_
_entity_poly.entity_id
_entity_poly.type
_entity_poly.pdbx_seq_one_letter_code
_entity_poly.pdbx_strand_id
1 'polypeptide(L)' 'MTFDLPHMIVTAIIIFCVVWVVNHTGPFEGMTKQKRSLVLFGILFVVLLILNIVWPYGTTA' A
#
# COMPACT_ATOMS: atom_id res chain seq x y z
N MET A 1 23.11 6.19 6.45
CA MET A 1 22.73 5.31 5.32
C MET A 1 22.40 3.91 5.83
N THR A 2 21.62 3.80 6.92
CA THR A 2 21.04 2.51 7.31
C THR A 2 19.95 2.23 6.30
N PHE A 3 20.27 1.41 5.30
CA PHE A 3 19.26 0.83 4.44
C PHE A 3 18.35 -0.01 5.34
N ASP A 4 17.21 0.54 5.75
CA ASP A 4 16.10 -0.21 6.35
C ASP A 4 15.45 -1.09 5.26
N LEU A 5 16.26 -1.96 4.67
CA LEU A 5 15.87 -3.07 3.81
C LEU A 5 14.62 -3.80 4.33
N PRO A 6 14.47 -4.04 5.65
CA PRO A 6 13.26 -4.66 6.19
C PRO A 6 12.00 -3.86 5.89
N HIS A 7 12.02 -2.55 6.15
CA HIS A 7 10.84 -1.72 5.90
C HIS A 7 10.56 -1.60 4.40
N MET A 8 11.57 -1.44 3.55
CA MET A 8 11.36 -1.42 2.09
C MET A 8 10.68 -2.70 1.59
N ILE A 9 11.12 -3.86 2.07
CA ILE A 9 10.54 -5.17 1.71
C ILE A 9 9.10 -5.28 2.22
N VAL A 10 8.85 -4.88 3.47
CA VAL A 10 7.50 -4.91 4.07
C VAL A 10 6.54 -4.01 3.29
N THR A 11 6.96 -2.79 2.93
CA THR A 11 6.14 -1.89 2.10
C THR A 11 5.81 -2.52 0.75
N ALA A 12 6.80 -3.13 0.08
CA ALA A 12 6.60 -3.76 -1.22
C ALA A 12 5.61 -4.93 -1.15
N ILE A 13 5.72 -5.80 -0.14
CA ILE A 13 4.81 -6.92 0.08
C ILE A 13 3.39 -6.43 0.33
N ILE A 14 3.23 -5.39 1.14
CA ILE A 14 1.92 -4.84 1.48
C ILE A 14 1.27 -4.19 0.24
N ILE A 15 2.02 -3.39 -0.52
CA ILE A 15 1.52 -2.81 -1.78
C ILE A 15 1.08 -3.93 -2.72
N PHE A 16 1.89 -4.99 -2.85
CA PHE A 16 1.56 -6.14 -3.69
C PHE A 16 0.28 -6.84 -3.22
N CYS A 17 0.13 -7.10 -1.92
CA CYS A 17 -1.09 -7.68 -1.35
C CYS A 17 -2.33 -6.81 -1.62
N VAL A 18 -2.23 -5.49 -1.42
CA VAL A 18 -3.33 -4.56 -1.68
C VAL A 18 -3.72 -4.57 -3.16
N VAL A 19 -2.74 -4.47 -4.05
CA VAL A 19 -2.95 -4.50 -5.50
C VAL A 19 -3.56 -5.84 -5.92
N TRP A 20 -3.08 -6.95 -5.35
CA TRP A 20 -3.59 -8.28 -5.64
C TRP A 20 -5.03 -8.45 -5.16
N VAL A 21 -5.36 -8.05 -3.92
CA VAL A 21 -6.74 -8.07 -3.41
C VAL A 21 -7.64 -7.20 -4.29
N VAL A 22 -7.28 -5.95 -4.58
CA VAL A 22 -8.12 -5.09 -5.43
C VAL A 22 -8.24 -5.63 -6.86
N ASN A 23 -7.20 -6.31 -7.38
CA ASN A 23 -7.24 -6.90 -8.71
C ASN A 23 -7.98 -8.23 -8.80
N HIS A 24 -7.94 -9.05 -7.75
CA HIS A 24 -8.34 -10.45 -7.75
C HIS A 24 -9.64 -10.71 -6.97
N THR A 25 -10.10 -9.75 -6.16
CA THR A 25 -11.38 -9.88 -5.47
C THR A 25 -12.50 -9.36 -6.38
N GLY A 26 -13.49 -10.22 -6.64
CA GLY A 26 -14.68 -9.97 -7.47
C GLY A 26 -15.54 -8.73 -7.15
N PRO A 27 -15.55 -8.12 -5.94
CA PRO A 27 -16.31 -6.89 -5.68
C PRO A 27 -15.97 -5.73 -6.62
N PHE A 28 -14.80 -5.76 -7.26
CA PHE A 28 -14.32 -4.71 -8.16
C PHE A 28 -14.49 -5.02 -9.65
N GLU A 29 -15.04 -6.17 -10.03
CA GLU A 29 -15.22 -6.58 -11.44
C GLU A 29 -16.27 -5.73 -12.17
N GLY A 30 -17.24 -5.15 -11.45
CA GLY A 30 -18.26 -4.25 -12.02
C GLY A 30 -17.86 -2.78 -12.09
N MET A 31 -16.69 -2.38 -11.58
CA MET A 31 -16.27 -0.97 -11.51
C MET A 31 -15.48 -0.53 -12.76
N THR A 32 -15.76 0.68 -13.23
CA THR A 32 -14.97 1.33 -14.28
C THR A 32 -13.50 1.48 -13.86
N LYS A 33 -12.57 1.34 -14.81
CA LYS A 33 -11.12 1.39 -14.57
C LYS A 33 -10.67 2.60 -13.73
N GLN A 34 -11.32 3.76 -13.91
CA GLN A 34 -11.07 4.97 -13.11
C GLN A 34 -11.49 4.84 -11.65
N LYS A 35 -12.69 4.32 -11.36
CA LYS A 35 -13.17 4.12 -9.99
C LYS A 35 -12.32 3.10 -9.25
N ARG A 36 -11.91 2.02 -9.93
CA ARG A 36 -10.98 1.03 -9.39
C ARG A 36 -9.63 1.67 -9.04
N SER A 37 -9.10 2.54 -9.90
CA SER A 37 -7.84 3.26 -9.63
C SER A 37 -7.96 4.19 -8.41
N LEU A 38 -9.08 4.91 -8.27
CA LEU A 38 -9.34 5.77 -7.12
C LEU A 38 -9.42 4.99 -5.80
N VAL A 39 -10.09 3.84 -5.81
CA VAL A 39 -10.17 2.94 -4.64
C VAL A 39 -8.79 2.39 -4.31
N LEU A 40 -8.04 1.93 -5.31
CA LEU A 40 -6.69 1.40 -5.14
C LEU A 40 -5.74 2.47 -4.58
N PHE A 41 -5.83 3.71 -5.10
CA PHE A 41 -5.09 4.85 -4.58
C PHE A 41 -5.46 5.16 -3.13
N GLY A 42 -6.75 5.19 -2.80
CA GLY A 42 -7.21 5.42 -1.43
C GLY A 42 -6.71 4.35 -0.45
N ILE A 43 -6.78 3.06 -0.83
CA ILE A 43 -6.29 1.97 0.02
C ILE A 43 -4.78 2.05 0.18
N LEU A 44 -4.02 2.24 -0.91
CA LEU A 44 -2.57 2.39 -0.84
C LEU A 44 -2.16 3.59 0.00
N PHE A 45 -2.87 4.71 -0.11
CA PHE A 45 -2.62 5.90 0.69
C PHE A 45 -2.81 5.63 2.18
N VAL A 46 -3.95 5.03 2.57
CA VAL A 46 -4.22 4.68 3.98
C VAL A 46 -3.18 3.71 4.51
N VAL A 47 -2.82 2.70 3.72
CA VAL A 47 -1.84 1.68 4.09
C VAL A 47 -0.45 2.28 4.28
N LEU A 48 0.00 3.13 3.35
CA LEU A 48 1.29 3.83 3.45
C LEU A 48 1.30 4.80 4.64
N LEU A 49 0.17 5.47 4.91
CA LEU A 49 0.03 6.39 6.04
C LEU A 49 0.11 5.63 7.37
N ILE A 50 -0.60 4.52 7.51
CA ILE A 50 -0.51 3.64 8.70
C ILE A 50 0.92 3.13 8.86
N LEU A 51 1.53 2.66 7.79
CA LEU A 51 2.89 2.14 7.81
C LEU A 51 3.91 3.21 8.23
N ASN A 52 3.73 4.45 7.76
CA ASN A 52 4.54 5.60 8.14
C ASN A 52 4.30 6.06 9.58
N ILE A 53 3.08 5.90 10.13
CA ILE A 53 2.78 6.18 11.54
C ILE A 53 3.38 5.10 12.46
N VAL A 54 3.21 3.82 12.11
CA VAL A 54 3.67 2.68 12.92
C VAL A 54 5.18 2.55 12.88
N TRP A 55 5.79 2.83 11.73
CA TRP A 55 7.22 2.79 11.52
C TRP A 55 7.69 4.06 10.81
N PRO A 56 7.87 5.17 11.56
CA PRO A 56 8.28 6.42 10.95
C PRO A 56 9.74 6.33 10.53
N TYR A 57 9.96 6.35 9.21
CA TYR A 57 11.28 6.44 8.63
C TYR A 57 11.90 7.81 8.94
N GLY A 58 13.05 7.82 9.61
CA GLY A 58 13.84 9.02 9.86
C GLY A 58 13.63 9.71 11.22
N THR A 59 12.89 9.11 12.16
CA THR A 59 12.74 9.68 13.53
C THR A 59 13.83 9.27 14.52
N THR A 60 14.77 8.42 14.11
CA THR A 60 16.03 8.24 14.84
C THR A 60 16.99 9.34 14.39
N ALA A 61 16.81 10.53 14.95
CA ALA A 61 17.88 11.51 15.08
C ALA A 61 18.95 10.98 16.06
#